data_AF-A0A7D9H5B8-F1
#
_entry.id   AF-A0A7D9H5B8-F1
#
_cell.length_a   1.000
_cell.length_b   1.000
_cell.length_c   1.000
_cell.angle_alpha   90.00
_cell.angle_beta   90.00
_cell.angle_gamma   90.00
#
_symmetry.space_group_name_H-M   'P 1'
#
loop_
_entity.id
_entity.type
_entity.pdbx_description
1 polymer ?
#
loop_
_entity_poly.entity_id
_entity_poly.type
_entity_poly.pdbx_seq_one_letter_code
_entity_poly.pdbx_strand_id
1 'polypeptide(L)'
;MVIGNIFGEMISKVSTSVARKNLGVCQESSSQAFYTHVISVFDTTYVDVAEVHSTFEEAAEFLLDLIRLAQIKLNLFFIFKPSKCDEFFVGRNQIWASPLKGKKIVDLRIELSQLPNVLVLGDSSDPVEVIAAADVVITACFSSTTADALSAGKAAFWYEAGDNTRGYPADRVKGLVAHGYDELETYLEDALMPGHWERISEQRSLRKFTDPYLDGLALSRLRNSISSSGNSIMESFSPEYSEHVDPLES
;
A
#
# COMPACT_ATOMS: atom_id res chain seq x y z
N MET A 1 -2.35 8.40 14.73
CA MET A 1 -2.52 8.30 13.27
C MET A 1 -2.64 6.82 12.95
N VAL A 2 -3.84 6.35 12.61
CA VAL A 2 -4.05 4.97 12.16
C VAL A 2 -3.87 5.00 10.65
N ILE A 3 -2.82 4.34 10.16
CA ILE A 3 -2.60 4.15 8.73
C ILE A 3 -3.33 2.86 8.33
N GLY A 4 -4.02 2.89 7.18
CA GLY A 4 -4.75 1.83 6.47
C GLY A 4 -4.84 0.44 7.10
N ASN A 5 -6.06 -0.07 7.24
CA ASN A 5 -6.28 -1.41 7.79
C ASN A 5 -7.60 -2.07 7.36
N ILE A 6 -8.44 -1.38 6.57
CA ILE A 6 -9.75 -1.95 6.20
C ILE A 6 -9.56 -3.01 5.11
N PHE A 7 -8.48 -2.92 4.31
CA PHE A 7 -8.27 -3.81 3.17
C PHE A 7 -7.56 -5.12 3.51
N GLY A 8 -6.95 -5.26 4.70
CA GLY A 8 -6.24 -6.49 5.10
C GLY A 8 -7.08 -7.76 4.94
N GLU A 9 -8.37 -7.70 5.31
CA GLU A 9 -9.30 -8.83 5.16
C GLU A 9 -9.57 -9.15 3.68
N MET A 10 -9.64 -8.12 2.83
CA MET A 10 -9.90 -8.31 1.41
C MET A 10 -8.67 -8.91 0.73
N ILE A 11 -7.48 -8.39 1.03
CA ILE A 11 -6.20 -8.87 0.51
C ILE A 11 -6.01 -10.35 0.86
N SER A 12 -6.25 -10.72 2.12
CA SER A 12 -6.07 -12.09 2.60
C SER A 12 -7.03 -13.11 1.95
N LYS A 13 -8.12 -12.65 1.33
CA LYS A 13 -9.08 -13.49 0.60
C LYS A 13 -8.71 -13.69 -0.87
N VAL A 14 -7.80 -12.88 -1.41
CA VAL A 14 -7.34 -13.02 -2.79
C VAL A 14 -6.16 -13.99 -2.81
N SER A 15 -6.32 -15.11 -3.52
CA SER A 15 -5.21 -16.04 -3.74
C SER A 15 -4.08 -15.37 -4.51
N THR A 16 -2.84 -15.47 -4.01
CA THR A 16 -1.64 -14.93 -4.68
C THR A 16 -1.49 -15.46 -6.11
N SER A 17 -1.80 -16.73 -6.37
CA SER A 17 -1.71 -17.29 -7.73
C SER A 17 -2.77 -16.71 -8.66
N VAL A 18 -3.97 -16.42 -8.16
CA VAL A 18 -5.05 -15.79 -8.92
C VAL A 18 -4.70 -14.34 -9.22
N ALA A 19 -4.23 -13.58 -8.23
CA ALA A 19 -3.79 -12.20 -8.42
C ALA A 19 -2.65 -12.08 -9.44
N ARG A 20 -1.63 -12.95 -9.34
CA ARG A 20 -0.52 -12.99 -10.31
C ARG A 20 -1.01 -13.32 -11.73
N LYS A 21 -1.97 -14.23 -11.86
CA LYS A 21 -2.57 -14.57 -13.16
C LYS A 21 -3.33 -13.39 -13.75
N ASN A 22 -4.18 -12.74 -12.95
CA ASN A 22 -4.99 -11.61 -13.39
C ASN A 22 -4.13 -10.41 -13.82
N LEU A 23 -3.03 -10.17 -13.11
CA LEU A 23 -2.07 -9.13 -13.45
C LEU A 23 -1.10 -9.53 -14.58
N GLY A 24 -1.16 -10.77 -15.08
CA GLY A 24 -0.31 -11.23 -16.18
C GLY A 24 1.16 -11.49 -15.79
N VAL A 25 1.45 -11.66 -14.51
CA VAL A 25 2.81 -11.93 -13.97
C VAL A 25 3.30 -13.33 -14.34
N CYS A 26 2.38 -14.29 -14.44
CA CYS A 26 2.67 -15.66 -14.85
C CYS A 26 2.17 -15.90 -16.28
N GLN A 27 3.05 -15.88 -17.28
CA GLN A 27 2.72 -16.46 -18.59
C GLN A 27 3.13 -17.94 -18.63
N GLU A 28 2.15 -18.81 -18.85
CA GLU A 28 2.33 -20.24 -19.12
C GLU A 28 2.95 -20.43 -20.52
N SER A 29 4.21 -20.04 -20.71
CA SER A 29 4.91 -20.27 -21.98
C SER A 29 6.38 -20.62 -21.75
N SER A 30 6.58 -21.89 -21.36
CA SER A 30 7.59 -22.88 -21.81
C SER A 30 9.06 -22.50 -22.08
N SER A 31 9.52 -21.28 -21.81
CA SER A 31 10.95 -20.90 -21.93
C SER A 31 11.37 -19.64 -21.15
N GLN A 32 10.48 -19.00 -20.40
CA GLN A 32 10.79 -17.77 -19.67
C GLN A 32 11.37 -18.05 -18.28
N ALA A 33 12.36 -17.24 -17.90
CA ALA A 33 12.96 -17.24 -16.58
C ALA A 33 11.86 -17.16 -15.50
N PHE A 34 11.81 -18.15 -14.61
CA PHE A 34 10.92 -18.09 -13.46
C PHE A 34 11.47 -17.04 -12.50
N TYR A 35 10.77 -15.91 -12.38
CA TYR A 35 11.04 -14.94 -11.34
C TYR A 35 10.84 -15.62 -9.98
N THR A 36 11.83 -15.47 -9.11
CA THR A 36 11.84 -16.10 -7.78
C THR A 36 10.79 -15.49 -6.87
N HIS A 37 10.58 -14.17 -6.99
CA HIS A 37 9.64 -13.41 -6.17
C HIS A 37 9.03 -12.26 -6.97
N VAL A 38 7.88 -11.77 -6.50
CA VAL A 38 7.13 -10.64 -7.02
C VAL A 38 7.17 -9.49 -6.02
N ILE A 39 7.69 -8.35 -6.45
CA ILE A 39 7.82 -7.13 -5.64
C ILE A 39 6.79 -6.13 -6.13
N SER A 40 5.81 -5.79 -5.29
CA SER A 40 4.85 -4.74 -5.65
C SER A 40 5.33 -3.40 -5.11
N VAL A 41 5.36 -2.40 -5.97
CA VAL A 41 5.85 -1.06 -5.66
C VAL A 41 4.73 -0.05 -5.84
N PHE A 42 4.46 0.72 -4.79
CA PHE A 42 3.43 1.77 -4.80
C PHE A 42 4.09 3.13 -4.65
N ASP A 43 3.85 4.03 -5.58
CA ASP A 43 4.23 5.43 -5.38
C ASP A 43 3.14 6.20 -4.59
N THR A 44 3.38 7.50 -4.39
CA THR A 44 2.43 8.41 -3.77
C THR A 44 2.16 9.62 -4.68
N THR A 45 1.22 10.47 -4.27
CA THR A 45 1.01 11.73 -4.96
C THR A 45 2.13 12.70 -4.62
N TYR A 46 2.83 13.15 -5.65
CA TYR A 46 3.93 14.10 -5.53
C TYR A 46 3.49 15.52 -5.85
N VAL A 47 4.06 16.51 -5.15
CA VAL A 47 3.70 17.92 -5.29
C VAL A 47 4.94 18.82 -5.29
N ASP A 48 4.82 20.01 -5.85
CA ASP A 48 5.92 21.00 -5.91
C ASP A 48 5.86 21.96 -4.71
N VAL A 49 5.96 21.40 -3.50
CA VAL A 49 5.90 22.13 -2.22
C VAL A 49 7.09 21.69 -1.37
N ALA A 50 7.92 22.64 -0.92
CA ALA A 50 9.19 22.33 -0.26
C ALA A 50 9.01 21.72 1.15
N GLU A 51 7.86 21.97 1.78
CA GLU A 51 7.57 21.57 3.16
C GLU A 51 7.01 20.15 3.30
N VAL A 52 6.85 19.40 2.19
CA VAL A 52 6.35 18.03 2.23
C VAL A 52 7.42 17.02 1.77
N HIS A 53 7.31 15.79 2.25
CA HIS A 53 8.26 14.72 1.92
C HIS A 53 8.05 14.12 0.53
N SER A 54 6.87 14.30 -0.07
CA SER A 54 6.52 13.73 -1.38
C SER A 54 6.69 14.77 -2.48
N THR A 55 7.93 15.16 -2.76
CA THR A 55 8.25 16.14 -3.82
C THR A 55 8.44 15.48 -5.18
N PHE A 56 8.49 16.29 -6.25
CA PHE A 56 8.86 15.78 -7.58
C PHE A 56 10.32 15.32 -7.65
N GLU A 57 11.21 15.94 -6.89
CA GLU A 57 12.60 15.54 -6.78
C GLU A 57 12.71 14.15 -6.13
N GLU A 58 12.05 13.95 -5.00
CA GLU A 58 11.96 12.65 -4.32
C GLU A 58 11.35 11.58 -5.24
N ALA A 59 10.29 11.91 -5.97
CA ALA A 59 9.67 11.01 -6.94
C ALA A 59 10.64 10.54 -8.03
N ALA A 60 11.48 11.45 -8.52
CA ALA A 60 12.46 11.14 -9.56
C ALA A 60 13.56 10.23 -9.01
N GLU A 61 14.04 10.48 -7.80
CA GLU A 61 15.05 9.65 -7.13
C GLU A 61 14.50 8.26 -6.81
N PHE A 62 13.29 8.18 -6.26
CA PHE A 62 12.57 6.93 -6.03
C PHE A 62 12.46 6.07 -7.30
N LEU A 63 12.09 6.66 -8.44
CA LEU A 63 11.98 5.95 -9.71
C LEU A 63 13.35 5.53 -10.27
N LEU A 64 14.38 6.38 -10.16
CA LEU A 64 15.74 6.06 -10.60
C LEU A 64 16.30 4.87 -9.82
N ASP A 65 16.08 4.84 -8.51
CA ASP A 65 16.51 3.74 -7.65
C ASP A 65 15.73 2.46 -7.95
N LEU A 66 14.44 2.55 -8.22
CA LEU A 66 13.64 1.40 -8.65
C LEU A 66 14.12 0.84 -9.99
N ILE A 67 14.40 1.70 -10.98
CA ILE A 67 14.97 1.31 -12.27
C ILE A 67 16.30 0.58 -12.06
N ARG A 68 17.20 1.17 -11.27
CA ARG A 68 18.50 0.58 -10.95
C ARG A 68 18.34 -0.79 -10.28
N LEU A 69 17.44 -0.91 -9.30
CA LEU A 69 17.16 -2.15 -8.60
C LEU A 69 16.62 -3.23 -9.54
N ALA A 70 15.65 -2.89 -10.40
CA ALA A 70 15.07 -3.81 -11.37
C ALA A 70 16.10 -4.29 -12.42
N GLN A 71 17.02 -3.42 -12.85
CA GLN A 71 18.11 -3.78 -13.75
C GLN A 71 19.14 -4.74 -13.14
N ILE A 72 19.37 -4.65 -11.82
CA ILE A 72 20.34 -5.50 -11.11
C ILE A 72 19.70 -6.83 -10.68
N LYS A 73 18.49 -6.80 -10.14
CA LYS A 73 17.80 -7.98 -9.58
C LYS A 73 16.88 -8.64 -10.62
N LEU A 74 17.47 -9.11 -11.72
CA LEU A 74 16.75 -9.70 -12.87
C LEU A 74 15.95 -10.98 -12.53
N ASN A 75 16.24 -11.62 -11.40
CA ASN A 75 15.49 -12.78 -10.89
C ASN A 75 14.21 -12.39 -10.11
N LEU A 76 13.93 -11.10 -9.93
CA LEU A 76 12.71 -10.58 -9.31
C LEU A 76 11.82 -9.94 -10.37
N PHE A 77 10.50 -10.07 -10.19
CA PHE A 77 9.51 -9.37 -11.00
C PHE A 77 8.94 -8.18 -10.22
N PHE A 78 8.89 -7.00 -10.82
CA PHE A 78 8.36 -5.80 -10.18
C PHE A 78 7.00 -5.43 -10.76
N ILE A 79 6.03 -5.13 -9.91
CA ILE A 79 4.75 -4.55 -10.30
C ILE A 79 4.71 -3.13 -9.76
N PHE A 80 4.84 -2.14 -10.63
CA PHE A 80 4.74 -0.74 -10.26
C PHE A 80 3.30 -0.26 -10.44
N LYS A 81 2.67 0.17 -9.33
CA LYS A 81 1.35 0.79 -9.32
C LYS A 81 1.47 2.28 -9.00
N PRO A 82 1.20 3.17 -9.96
CA PRO A 82 1.10 4.59 -9.67
C PRO A 82 -0.18 4.92 -8.90
N SER A 83 -0.09 5.94 -8.05
CA SER A 83 -1.19 6.54 -7.30
C SER A 83 -2.03 7.50 -8.15
N LYS A 84 -1.44 8.05 -9.22
CA LYS A 84 -2.04 9.01 -10.16
C LYS A 84 -1.56 8.74 -11.58
N CYS A 85 -2.46 8.89 -12.55
CA CYS A 85 -2.14 8.87 -13.96
C CYS A 85 -1.16 9.99 -14.35
N ASP A 86 -0.54 9.85 -15.52
CA ASP A 86 0.50 10.77 -15.99
C ASP A 86 -0.06 12.19 -16.24
N GLU A 87 -1.30 12.30 -16.72
CA GLU A 87 -1.97 13.59 -16.96
C GLU A 87 -2.12 14.42 -15.67
N PHE A 88 -2.14 13.77 -14.50
CA PHE A 88 -2.18 14.47 -13.23
C PHE A 88 -0.97 15.37 -13.01
N PHE A 89 0.21 14.94 -13.44
CA PHE A 89 1.48 15.64 -13.19
C PHE A 89 1.83 16.67 -14.26
N VAL A 90 1.30 16.53 -15.48
CA VAL A 90 1.61 17.40 -16.63
C VAL A 90 0.45 18.29 -17.08
N GLY A 91 -0.78 17.96 -16.66
CA GLY A 91 -2.00 18.64 -17.09
C GLY A 91 -2.12 20.04 -16.52
N ARG A 92 -2.15 21.08 -17.37
CA ARG A 92 -2.19 22.49 -16.96
C ARG A 92 -3.38 22.89 -16.06
N ASN A 93 -4.44 22.07 -16.00
CA ASN A 93 -5.62 22.31 -15.18
C ASN A 93 -5.60 21.55 -13.84
N GLN A 94 -4.51 20.85 -13.53
CA GLN A 94 -4.38 20.08 -12.29
C GLN A 94 -3.64 20.90 -11.23
N ILE A 95 -4.13 20.84 -10.00
CA ILE A 95 -3.65 21.67 -8.88
C ILE A 95 -2.17 21.43 -8.53
N TRP A 96 -1.65 20.23 -8.81
CA TRP A 96 -0.27 19.84 -8.52
C TRP A 96 0.56 19.56 -9.76
N ALA A 97 0.07 19.91 -10.95
CA ALA A 97 0.85 19.71 -12.16
C ALA A 97 2.05 20.67 -12.21
N SER A 98 3.19 20.12 -12.59
CA SER A 98 4.41 20.86 -12.90
C SER A 98 4.90 20.36 -14.26
N PRO A 99 4.64 21.07 -15.38
CA PRO A 99 4.89 20.52 -16.72
C PRO A 99 6.32 20.02 -16.95
N LEU A 100 7.33 20.68 -16.37
CA LEU A 100 8.73 20.25 -16.50
C LEU A 100 9.05 19.10 -15.53
N LYS A 101 8.74 19.25 -14.24
CA LYS A 101 9.07 18.24 -13.23
C LYS A 101 8.22 16.98 -13.37
N GLY A 102 6.92 17.15 -13.57
CA GLY A 102 5.98 16.07 -13.88
C GLY A 102 6.33 15.31 -15.14
N LYS A 103 6.81 16.00 -16.20
CA LYS A 103 7.31 15.31 -17.41
C LYS A 103 8.48 14.38 -17.10
N LYS A 104 9.40 14.78 -16.22
CA LYS A 104 10.50 13.91 -15.77
C LYS A 104 9.98 12.62 -15.13
N ILE A 105 8.92 12.70 -14.32
CA ILE A 105 8.29 11.52 -13.70
C ILE A 105 7.67 10.60 -14.75
N VAL A 106 6.95 11.17 -15.72
CA VAL A 106 6.36 10.41 -16.82
C VAL A 106 7.44 9.72 -17.65
N ASP A 107 8.50 10.44 -18.00
CA ASP A 107 9.61 9.88 -18.79
C ASP A 107 10.30 8.72 -18.02
N LEU A 108 10.49 8.83 -16.71
CA LEU A 108 11.03 7.75 -15.86
C LEU A 108 10.08 6.55 -15.73
N ARG A 109 8.76 6.77 -15.64
CA ARG A 109 7.76 5.68 -15.66
C ARG A 109 7.78 4.94 -16.99
N ILE A 110 7.95 5.66 -18.10
CA ILE A 110 8.12 5.07 -19.42
C ILE A 110 9.40 4.22 -19.44
N GLU A 111 10.54 4.75 -18.97
CA GLU A 111 11.79 4.00 -18.89
C GLU A 111 11.63 2.70 -18.06
N LEU A 112 11.04 2.81 -16.88
CA LEU A 112 10.73 1.67 -16.01
C LEU A 112 9.85 0.62 -16.72
N SER A 113 8.86 1.06 -17.51
CA SER A 113 7.96 0.16 -18.25
C SER A 113 8.63 -0.64 -19.36
N GLN A 114 9.82 -0.22 -19.81
CA GLN A 114 10.58 -0.94 -20.84
C GLN A 114 11.47 -2.06 -20.28
N LEU A 115 11.58 -2.19 -18.95
CA LEU A 115 12.38 -3.25 -18.34
C LEU A 115 11.65 -4.61 -18.42
N PRO A 116 12.35 -5.71 -18.77
CA PRO A 116 11.72 -7.00 -19.07
C PRO A 116 11.08 -7.68 -17.85
N ASN A 117 11.49 -7.29 -16.65
CA ASN A 117 11.03 -7.82 -15.38
C ASN A 117 10.14 -6.84 -14.61
N VAL A 118 9.54 -5.87 -15.31
CA VAL A 118 8.68 -4.86 -14.71
C VAL A 118 7.33 -4.77 -15.42
N LEU A 119 6.26 -4.68 -14.65
CA LEU A 119 4.91 -4.36 -15.09
C LEU A 119 4.51 -3.01 -14.49
N VAL A 120 4.30 -2.01 -15.34
CA VAL A 120 3.73 -0.71 -14.93
C VAL A 120 2.22 -0.74 -15.16
N LEU A 121 1.45 -0.54 -14.09
CA LEU A 121 -0.01 -0.57 -14.10
C LEU A 121 -0.60 0.84 -14.28
N GLY A 122 -1.90 0.90 -14.63
CA GLY A 122 -2.68 2.13 -14.54
C GLY A 122 -3.02 2.50 -13.09
N ASP A 123 -3.31 3.76 -12.83
CA ASP A 123 -3.66 4.27 -11.49
C ASP A 123 -4.99 3.72 -10.95
N SER A 124 -5.91 3.35 -11.85
CA SER A 124 -7.19 2.70 -11.53
C SER A 124 -7.08 1.23 -11.10
N SER A 125 -5.91 0.60 -11.22
CA SER A 125 -5.72 -0.81 -10.85
C SER A 125 -5.98 -1.05 -9.36
N ASP A 126 -6.57 -2.19 -8.99
CA ASP A 126 -6.95 -2.44 -7.59
C ASP A 126 -5.72 -2.67 -6.69
N PRO A 127 -5.45 -1.82 -5.68
CA PRO A 127 -4.35 -2.05 -4.75
C PRO A 127 -4.46 -3.38 -4.00
N VAL A 128 -5.67 -3.90 -3.75
CA VAL A 128 -5.88 -5.18 -3.07
C VAL A 128 -5.26 -6.32 -3.87
N GLU A 129 -5.51 -6.35 -5.18
CA GLU A 129 -4.98 -7.37 -6.08
C GLU A 129 -3.45 -7.27 -6.23
N VAL A 130 -2.93 -6.05 -6.33
CA VAL A 130 -1.47 -5.79 -6.44
C VAL A 130 -0.73 -6.21 -5.16
N ILE A 131 -1.28 -5.94 -3.98
CA ILE A 131 -0.70 -6.42 -2.71
C ILE A 131 -0.81 -7.95 -2.62
N ALA A 132 -1.95 -8.54 -2.99
CA ALA A 132 -2.15 -9.99 -2.91
C ALA A 132 -1.17 -10.78 -3.79
N ALA A 133 -0.78 -10.23 -4.94
CA ALA A 133 0.21 -10.82 -5.84
C ALA A 133 1.65 -10.80 -5.28
N ALA A 134 1.95 -9.88 -4.38
CA ALA A 134 3.30 -9.59 -3.90
C ALA A 134 3.83 -10.63 -2.91
N ASP A 135 5.15 -10.85 -2.95
CA ASP A 135 5.92 -11.43 -1.86
C ASP A 135 6.42 -10.33 -0.91
N VAL A 136 6.83 -9.18 -1.47
CA VAL A 136 7.23 -7.97 -0.72
C VAL A 136 6.56 -6.74 -1.31
N VAL A 137 6.12 -5.82 -0.45
CA VAL A 137 5.55 -4.53 -0.84
C VAL A 137 6.50 -3.39 -0.46
N ILE A 138 6.92 -2.61 -1.44
CA ILE A 138 7.70 -1.39 -1.25
C ILE A 138 6.77 -0.22 -1.53
N THR A 139 6.77 0.80 -0.69
CA THR A 139 5.95 1.98 -0.96
C THR A 139 6.75 3.25 -0.74
N ALA A 140 6.48 4.28 -1.55
CA ALA A 140 7.00 5.62 -1.29
C ALA A 140 6.58 6.07 0.12
N CYS A 141 7.48 6.79 0.79
CA CYS A 141 7.38 7.03 2.22
C CYS A 141 5.99 7.51 2.68
N PHE A 142 5.50 6.88 3.75
CA PHE A 142 4.19 7.11 4.39
C PHE A 142 2.94 6.76 3.59
N SER A 143 3.04 5.99 2.50
CA SER A 143 1.85 5.45 1.82
C SER A 143 1.09 4.46 2.72
N SER A 144 -0.25 4.53 2.70
CA SER A 144 -1.11 3.69 3.53
C SER A 144 -1.06 2.21 3.15
N THR A 145 -0.66 1.92 1.91
CA THR A 145 -0.57 0.57 1.36
C THR A 145 0.45 -0.30 2.10
N THR A 146 1.47 0.28 2.76
CA THR A 146 2.35 -0.46 3.67
C THR A 146 1.55 -1.04 4.84
N ALA A 147 0.69 -0.26 5.48
CA ALA A 147 -0.10 -0.75 6.61
C ALA A 147 -1.12 -1.81 6.18
N ASP A 148 -1.75 -1.63 5.01
CA ASP A 148 -2.65 -2.63 4.43
C ASP A 148 -1.91 -3.95 4.16
N ALA A 149 -0.71 -3.91 3.58
CA ALA A 149 0.12 -5.09 3.32
C ALA A 149 0.53 -5.81 4.62
N LEU A 150 1.03 -5.07 5.60
CA LEU A 150 1.38 -5.63 6.91
C LEU A 150 0.16 -6.25 7.59
N SER A 151 -1.02 -5.60 7.54
CA SER A 151 -2.25 -6.15 8.11
C SER A 151 -2.70 -7.47 7.46
N ALA A 152 -2.29 -7.71 6.20
CA ALA A 152 -2.55 -8.94 5.46
C ALA A 152 -1.43 -9.98 5.61
N GLY A 153 -0.47 -9.76 6.50
CA GLY A 153 0.65 -10.67 6.71
C GLY A 153 1.70 -10.67 5.61
N LYS A 154 1.79 -9.60 4.83
CA LYS A 154 2.81 -9.43 3.78
C LYS A 154 4.01 -8.66 4.32
N ALA A 155 5.22 -9.05 3.89
CA ALA A 155 6.41 -8.25 4.12
C ALA A 155 6.27 -6.91 3.41
N ALA A 156 6.49 -5.79 4.11
CA ALA A 156 6.39 -4.47 3.53
C ALA A 156 7.22 -3.44 4.29
N PHE A 157 7.70 -2.43 3.57
CA PHE A 157 8.42 -1.29 4.16
C PHE A 157 8.22 -0.03 3.32
N TRP A 158 8.43 1.12 3.95
CA TRP A 158 8.53 2.41 3.30
C TRP A 158 9.94 2.62 2.76
N TYR A 159 10.01 3.17 1.55
CA TYR A 159 11.25 3.64 0.96
C TYR A 159 11.21 5.16 0.80
N GLU A 160 12.26 5.81 1.30
CA GLU A 160 12.63 7.20 1.01
C GLU A 160 13.98 7.15 0.28
N ALA A 161 14.06 7.76 -0.90
CA ALA A 161 15.30 7.81 -1.68
C ALA A 161 16.35 8.72 -1.04
N GLY A 162 15.90 9.79 -0.40
CA GLY A 162 16.73 10.62 0.47
C GLY A 162 16.85 10.08 1.90
N ASP A 163 16.98 11.00 2.85
CA ASP A 163 17.08 10.71 4.28
C ASP A 163 16.36 11.75 5.17
N ASN A 164 15.43 12.51 4.59
CA ASN A 164 14.75 13.62 5.28
C ASN A 164 13.84 13.13 6.41
N THR A 165 13.42 11.86 6.38
CA THR A 165 12.53 11.29 7.39
C THR A 165 13.27 10.48 8.47
N ARG A 166 14.60 10.50 8.50
CA ARG A 166 15.37 9.91 9.60
C ARG A 166 14.96 10.52 10.94
N GLY A 167 14.74 9.67 11.94
CA GLY A 167 14.33 10.04 13.30
C GLY A 167 12.82 10.30 13.50
N TYR A 168 12.03 10.31 12.42
CA TYR A 168 10.56 10.40 12.53
C TYR A 168 9.99 9.20 13.31
N PRO A 169 8.77 9.32 13.88
CA PRO A 169 8.20 8.26 14.70
C PRO A 169 8.18 6.88 14.03
N ALA A 170 7.88 6.82 12.73
CA ALA A 170 7.88 5.61 11.91
C ALA A 170 9.27 4.98 11.74
N ASP A 171 10.29 5.81 11.49
CA ASP A 171 11.69 5.40 11.32
C ASP A 171 12.27 4.70 12.56
N ARG A 172 11.68 4.97 13.73
CA ARG A 172 12.06 4.29 14.98
C ARG A 172 11.60 2.83 15.03
N VAL A 173 10.79 2.37 14.09
CA VAL A 173 10.43 0.97 13.94
C VAL A 173 11.45 0.31 13.02
N LYS A 174 12.26 -0.59 13.58
CA LYS A 174 13.32 -1.26 12.84
C LYS A 174 12.73 -2.05 11.67
N GLY A 175 13.25 -1.83 10.46
CA GLY A 175 12.80 -2.52 9.25
C GLY A 175 11.58 -1.90 8.58
N LEU A 176 11.04 -0.78 9.10
CA LEU A 176 9.83 -0.15 8.53
C LEU A 176 10.14 0.95 7.51
N VAL A 177 11.27 1.66 7.65
CA VAL A 177 11.70 2.71 6.72
C VAL A 177 13.13 2.42 6.27
N ALA A 178 13.34 2.39 4.96
CA ALA A 178 14.64 2.34 4.31
C ALA A 178 14.97 3.72 3.71
N HIS A 179 16.19 4.19 3.92
CA HIS A 179 16.68 5.50 3.46
C HIS A 179 17.84 5.33 2.48
N GLY A 180 17.62 5.77 1.25
CA GLY A 180 18.59 5.66 0.17
C GLY A 180 18.81 4.23 -0.34
N TYR A 181 19.47 4.17 -1.49
CA TYR A 181 19.57 2.95 -2.28
C TYR A 181 20.20 1.75 -1.54
N ASP A 182 21.23 1.99 -0.73
CA ASP A 182 21.93 0.91 -0.01
C ASP A 182 21.02 0.25 1.05
N GLU A 183 20.18 1.06 1.72
CA GLU A 183 19.18 0.52 2.66
C GLU A 183 18.01 -0.15 1.93
N LEU A 184 17.59 0.38 0.77
CA LEU A 184 16.58 -0.26 -0.08
C LEU A 184 16.97 -1.69 -0.46
N GLU A 185 18.21 -1.88 -0.93
CA GLU A 185 18.71 -3.21 -1.29
C GLU A 185 18.75 -4.12 -0.06
N THR A 186 19.32 -3.64 1.04
CA THR A 186 19.45 -4.40 2.29
C THR A 186 18.08 -4.83 2.84
N TYR A 187 17.10 -3.93 2.84
CA TYR A 187 15.76 -4.20 3.36
C TYR A 187 14.97 -5.12 2.45
N LEU A 188 15.11 -4.98 1.13
CA LEU A 188 14.50 -5.93 0.21
C LEU A 188 15.04 -7.35 0.43
N GLU A 189 16.36 -7.50 0.58
CA GLU A 189 16.97 -8.80 0.85
C GLU A 189 16.50 -9.40 2.19
N ASP A 190 16.44 -8.59 3.25
CA ASP A 190 15.90 -9.05 4.54
C ASP A 190 14.40 -9.37 4.46
N ALA A 191 13.61 -8.61 3.70
CA ALA A 191 12.18 -8.83 3.50
C ALA A 191 11.88 -10.14 2.75
N LEU A 192 12.79 -10.58 1.88
CA LEU A 192 12.71 -11.84 1.16
C LEU A 192 13.14 -13.05 2.00
N MET A 193 13.74 -12.84 3.19
CA MET A 193 14.11 -13.94 4.06
C MET A 193 12.89 -14.61 4.70
N PRO A 194 12.86 -15.95 4.80
CA PRO A 194 11.83 -16.65 5.55
C PRO A 194 11.76 -16.16 7.00
N GLY A 195 10.56 -15.94 7.52
CA GLY A 195 10.35 -15.47 8.89
C GLY A 195 10.45 -13.95 9.09
N HIS A 196 10.68 -13.17 8.03
CA HIS A 196 10.82 -11.71 8.15
C HIS A 196 9.58 -11.05 8.75
N TRP A 197 8.40 -11.39 8.22
CA TRP A 197 7.12 -10.82 8.67
C TRP A 197 6.86 -11.14 10.15
N GLU A 198 7.11 -12.37 10.58
CA GLU A 198 6.96 -12.81 11.97
C GLU A 198 7.81 -11.93 12.90
N ARG A 199 9.08 -11.68 12.54
CA ARG A 199 9.97 -10.80 13.32
C ARG A 199 9.47 -9.35 13.40
N ILE A 200 8.90 -8.82 12.32
CA ILE A 200 8.40 -7.43 12.29
C ILE A 200 7.07 -7.30 13.06
N SER A 201 6.14 -8.24 12.88
CA SER A 201 4.80 -8.21 13.50
C SER A 201 4.83 -8.32 15.03
N GLU A 202 5.87 -8.91 15.60
CA GLU A 202 6.11 -8.98 17.05
C GLU A 202 6.55 -7.64 17.66
N GLN A 203 7.02 -6.69 16.85
CA GLN A 203 7.45 -5.38 17.34
C GLN A 203 6.27 -4.57 17.85
N ARG A 204 6.21 -4.34 19.18
CA ARG A 204 5.16 -3.51 19.80
C ARG A 204 5.09 -2.09 19.24
N SER A 205 6.21 -1.56 18.76
CA SER A 205 6.29 -0.23 18.14
C SER A 205 5.52 -0.17 16.83
N LEU A 206 5.46 -1.25 16.05
CA LEU A 206 4.72 -1.33 14.80
C LEU A 206 3.22 -1.09 14.99
N ARG A 207 2.65 -1.69 16.04
CA ARG A 207 1.23 -1.57 16.40
C ARG A 207 0.76 -0.14 16.69
N LYS A 208 1.68 0.81 16.88
CA LYS A 208 1.34 2.24 17.01
C LYS A 208 1.09 2.92 15.66
N PHE A 209 1.56 2.33 14.58
CA PHE A 209 1.49 2.85 13.22
C PHE A 209 0.54 2.05 12.32
N THR A 210 0.21 0.83 12.72
CA THR A 210 -0.71 -0.08 12.03
C THR A 210 -1.95 -0.39 12.88
N ASP A 211 -2.76 -1.37 12.45
CA ASP A 211 -3.74 -2.03 13.32
C ASP A 211 -3.07 -2.51 14.62
N PRO A 212 -3.63 -2.24 15.82
CA PRO A 212 -3.18 -2.92 17.05
C PRO A 212 -3.34 -4.44 17.02
N TYR A 213 -4.25 -4.97 16.20
CA TYR A 213 -4.54 -6.41 16.10
C TYR A 213 -3.66 -7.14 15.08
N LEU A 214 -3.28 -6.49 13.96
CA LEU A 214 -2.48 -7.05 12.86
C LEU A 214 -2.94 -8.45 12.39
N ASP A 215 -4.25 -8.69 12.40
CA ASP A 215 -4.84 -10.00 12.09
C ASP A 215 -5.67 -9.99 10.79
N GLY A 216 -5.73 -8.86 10.11
CA GLY A 216 -6.50 -8.69 8.89
C GLY A 216 -8.02 -8.74 9.10
N LEU A 217 -8.55 -8.62 10.33
CA LEU A 217 -9.99 -8.77 10.62
C LEU A 217 -10.70 -7.44 10.90
N ALA A 218 -10.13 -6.30 10.47
CA ALA A 218 -10.68 -4.98 10.75
C ALA A 218 -12.12 -4.80 10.22
N LEU A 219 -12.41 -5.30 9.01
CA LEU A 219 -13.76 -5.26 8.43
C LEU A 219 -14.75 -6.10 9.22
N SER A 220 -14.38 -7.31 9.61
CA SER A 220 -15.20 -8.17 10.45
C SER A 220 -15.48 -7.52 11.82
N ARG A 221 -14.48 -6.90 12.45
CA ARG A 221 -14.68 -6.11 13.68
C ARG A 221 -15.64 -4.95 13.47
N LEU A 222 -15.49 -4.22 12.36
CA LEU A 222 -16.39 -3.11 12.03
C LEU A 222 -17.83 -3.60 11.83
N ARG A 223 -18.03 -4.66 11.04
CA ARG A 223 -19.35 -5.29 10.84
C ARG A 223 -19.99 -5.70 12.16
N ASN A 224 -19.23 -6.40 13.02
CA ASN A 224 -19.71 -6.82 14.33
C ASN A 224 -20.07 -5.63 15.22
N SER A 225 -19.30 -4.55 15.18
CA SER A 225 -19.57 -3.33 15.95
C SER A 225 -20.87 -2.66 15.49
N ILE A 226 -21.07 -2.53 14.18
CA ILE A 226 -22.31 -1.97 13.60
C ILE A 226 -23.51 -2.84 13.96
N SER A 227 -23.42 -4.16 13.80
CA SER A 227 -24.51 -5.09 14.14
C SER A 227 -24.85 -5.05 15.64
N SER A 228 -23.85 -4.92 16.52
CA SER A 228 -24.05 -4.83 17.97
C SER A 228 -24.68 -3.49 18.38
N SER A 229 -24.27 -2.39 17.75
CA SER A 229 -24.88 -1.06 17.98
C SER A 229 -26.29 -0.95 17.41
N GLY A 230 -26.58 -1.62 16.29
CA GLY A 230 -27.93 -1.67 15.70
C GLY A 230 -28.95 -2.36 16.60
N ASN A 231 -28.56 -3.43 17.29
CA ASN A 231 -29.41 -4.12 18.26
C ASN A 231 -29.64 -3.26 19.53
N SER A 232 -28.62 -2.53 19.99
CA SER A 232 -28.75 -1.60 21.12
C SER A 232 -29.70 -0.42 20.83
N ILE A 233 -29.77 0.05 19.59
CA ILE A 233 -30.70 1.12 19.20
C ILE A 233 -32.13 0.59 19.10
N MET A 234 -32.35 -0.64 18.60
CA MET A 234 -33.69 -1.23 18.55
C MET A 234 -34.26 -1.61 19.93
N GLU A 235 -33.42 -1.99 20.90
CA GLU A 235 -33.88 -2.23 22.28
C GLU A 235 -34.27 -0.94 23.02
N SER A 236 -33.76 0.23 22.60
CA SER A 236 -34.14 1.54 23.16
C SER A 236 -35.44 2.13 22.61
N PHE A 237 -36.09 1.45 21.66
CA PHE A 237 -37.37 1.86 21.06
C PHE A 237 -38.46 0.78 21.22
N SER A 238 -38.57 0.18 22.41
CA SER A 238 -39.83 -0.48 22.80
C SER A 238 -40.80 0.59 23.31
N PRO A 239 -41.91 0.88 22.61
CA PRO A 239 -42.89 1.83 23.11
C PRO A 239 -43.72 1.14 24.20
N GLU A 240 -43.43 1.45 25.46
CA GLU A 240 -44.46 1.41 26.51
C GLU A 240 -45.45 2.55 26.23
N TYR A 241 -46.43 2.30 25.36
CA TYR A 241 -47.69 3.03 25.36
C TYR A 241 -48.80 2.00 25.53
N SER A 242 -49.03 1.62 26.78
CA SER A 242 -50.24 0.93 27.20
C SER A 242 -51.43 1.88 27.02
N GLU A 243 -52.49 1.32 26.46
CA GLU A 243 -53.81 1.87 26.29
C GLU A 243 -54.31 2.61 27.55
N HIS A 244 -54.60 3.90 27.42
CA HIS A 244 -55.64 4.56 28.20
C HIS A 244 -56.56 5.28 27.23
N VAL A 245 -57.60 4.57 26.82
CA VAL A 245 -58.81 5.14 26.22
C VAL A 245 -59.68 5.61 27.37
N ASP A 246 -59.73 6.92 27.62
CA ASP A 246 -60.79 7.52 28.43
C ASP A 246 -62.00 7.84 27.52
N PRO A 247 -63.23 7.46 27.93
CA PRO A 247 -64.43 7.73 27.17
C PRO A 247 -64.87 9.18 27.34
N LEU A 248 -65.10 9.89 26.24
CA LEU A 248 -65.76 11.19 26.26
C LEU A 248 -67.25 11.01 26.59
N GLU A 249 -67.65 11.45 27.78
CA GLU A 249 -69.03 11.78 28.12
C GLU A 249 -69.41 13.17 27.56
N SER A 250 -70.67 13.22 27.11
CA SER A 250 -71.54 14.35 26.70
C SER A 250 -71.21 15.15 25.45
#